data_AF-V8P9M8-F1
#
_entry.id   AF-V8P9M8-F1
#
_cell.length_a   1.000
_cell.length_b   1.000
_cell.length_c   1.000
_cell.angle_alpha   90.00
_cell.angle_beta   90.00
_cell.angle_gamma   90.00
#
_symmetry.space_group_name_H-M   'P 1'
#
loop_
_entity.id
_entity.type
_entity.pdbx_description
1 polymer ?
#
loop_
_entity_poly.entity_id
_entity_poly.type
_entity_poly.pdbx_seq_one_letter_code
_entity_poly.pdbx_strand_id
1 'polypeptide(L)'
;MAGAGLGLPWLVSALLVLSGVRGETCTEPVISPSYYTTSDAVISSETVFVVEISLTCKNGAQNVALYADVNGKQFPVTRGQDVGRYQVSWSMEHKLARSGTYEVKFFDEESYSILRKAQRNNEDVSEIKPLFTGAWSGPWVSTEVLAALIGILVYYMAFTAKSNIQA
;
A
#
# COMPACT_ATOMS: atom_id res chain seq x y z
N MET A 1 -34.97 -26.79 -44.12
CA MET A 1 -34.93 -27.33 -42.74
C MET A 1 -33.97 -28.50 -42.72
N ALA A 2 -32.68 -28.25 -42.45
CA ALA A 2 -31.68 -29.31 -42.29
C ALA A 2 -31.08 -29.11 -40.89
N GLY A 3 -31.42 -30.03 -39.98
CA GLY A 3 -31.00 -30.01 -38.59
C GLY A 3 -29.51 -30.32 -38.47
N ALA A 4 -28.74 -29.38 -37.94
CA ALA A 4 -27.37 -29.61 -37.54
C ALA A 4 -27.36 -30.38 -36.21
N GLY A 5 -27.17 -31.69 -36.29
CA GLY A 5 -26.90 -32.54 -35.13
C GLY A 5 -25.51 -32.24 -34.58
N LEU A 6 -25.42 -31.33 -33.62
CA LEU A 6 -24.22 -31.09 -32.81
C LEU A 6 -24.02 -32.29 -31.89
N GLY A 7 -23.15 -33.22 -32.29
CA GLY A 7 -22.85 -34.43 -31.52
C GLY A 7 -22.30 -34.10 -30.14
N LEU A 8 -22.85 -34.78 -29.12
CA LEU A 8 -22.37 -34.82 -27.73
C LEU A 8 -20.84 -34.79 -27.53
N PRO A 9 -19.98 -35.47 -28.33
CA PRO A 9 -18.54 -35.43 -28.09
C PRO A 9 -17.90 -34.05 -28.27
N TRP A 10 -18.48 -33.17 -29.09
CA TRP A 10 -17.96 -31.81 -29.31
C TRP A 10 -18.27 -30.89 -28.12
N LEU A 11 -19.43 -31.09 -27.47
CA LEU A 11 -19.80 -30.37 -26.25
C LEU A 11 -18.91 -30.77 -25.06
N VAL A 12 -18.56 -32.06 -24.93
CA VAL A 12 -17.67 -32.55 -23.86
C VAL A 12 -16.25 -32.03 -24.04
N SER A 13 -15.74 -31.97 -25.28
CA SER A 13 -14.42 -31.41 -25.57
C SER A 13 -14.34 -29.91 -25.29
N ALA A 14 -15.41 -29.15 -25.59
CA ALA A 14 -15.49 -27.72 -25.27
C ALA A 14 -15.54 -27.44 -23.75
N LEU A 15 -16.18 -28.31 -22.97
CA LEU A 15 -16.28 -28.14 -21.52
C LEU A 15 -14.95 -28.40 -20.79
N LEU A 16 -14.07 -29.26 -21.33
CA LEU A 16 -12.75 -29.55 -20.76
C LEU A 16 -11.72 -28.43 -20.95
N VAL A 17 -11.89 -27.55 -21.94
CA VAL A 17 -10.96 -26.43 -22.20
C VAL A 17 -11.22 -25.26 -21.24
N LEU A 18 -12.40 -25.18 -20.63
CA LEU A 18 -12.79 -24.10 -19.71
C LEU A 18 -12.28 -24.27 -18.27
N SER A 19 -11.71 -25.42 -17.90
CA SER A 19 -11.32 -25.72 -16.51
C SER A 19 -9.88 -25.33 -16.13
N GLY A 20 -9.16 -24.58 -16.96
CA GLY A 20 -7.70 -24.47 -16.86
C GLY A 20 -7.09 -23.16 -16.35
N VAL A 21 -7.85 -22.11 -16.07
CA VAL A 21 -7.24 -20.84 -15.61
C VAL A 21 -7.11 -20.87 -14.09
N ARG A 22 -6.04 -21.47 -13.58
CA ARG A 22 -5.59 -21.18 -12.22
C ARG A 22 -4.88 -19.83 -12.25
N GLY A 23 -5.39 -18.85 -11.51
CA GLY A 23 -4.60 -17.67 -11.17
C GLY A 23 -3.34 -18.13 -10.43
N GLU A 24 -2.17 -17.64 -10.84
CA GLU A 24 -0.94 -17.92 -10.12
C GLU A 24 -0.97 -17.25 -8.74
N THR A 25 -1.24 -18.04 -7.70
CA THR A 25 -1.09 -17.60 -6.31
C THR A 25 0.38 -17.63 -5.91
N CYS A 26 0.88 -16.55 -5.30
CA CYS A 26 2.26 -16.47 -4.84
C CYS A 26 2.48 -17.35 -3.61
N THR A 27 3.25 -18.43 -3.74
CA THR A 27 3.68 -19.26 -2.59
C THR A 27 4.97 -18.69 -2.00
N GLU A 28 4.97 -18.44 -0.68
CA GLU A 28 6.10 -17.89 0.11
C GLU A 28 6.67 -16.56 -0.44
N PRO A 29 5.97 -15.42 -0.25
CA PRO A 29 6.46 -14.12 -0.68
C PRO A 29 7.63 -13.65 0.19
N VAL A 30 8.78 -13.34 -0.43
CA VAL A 30 9.88 -12.59 0.22
C VAL A 30 9.71 -11.11 -0.14
N ILE A 31 9.62 -10.26 0.88
CA ILE A 31 9.24 -8.85 0.72
C ILE A 31 10.36 -7.93 1.21
N SER A 32 10.71 -6.94 0.39
CA SER A 32 11.51 -5.80 0.82
C SER A 32 10.69 -4.51 0.64
N PRO A 33 10.23 -3.88 1.74
CA PRO A 33 9.44 -2.66 1.66
C PRO A 33 10.32 -1.39 1.67
N SER A 34 9.99 -0.43 0.83
CA SER A 34 10.48 0.96 0.87
C SER A 34 9.29 1.92 1.10
N TYR A 35 9.48 2.86 2.02
CA TYR A 35 8.43 3.79 2.43
C TYR A 35 8.84 5.22 2.08
N TYR A 36 7.96 5.94 1.39
CA TYR A 36 8.13 7.32 1.02
C TYR A 36 6.91 8.14 1.48
N THR A 37 7.15 9.36 1.96
CA THR A 37 6.10 10.32 2.27
C THR A 37 6.41 11.61 1.52
N THR A 38 5.41 12.27 0.96
CA THR A 38 5.60 13.56 0.30
C THR A 38 5.86 14.64 1.34
N SER A 39 7.00 15.32 1.25
CA SER A 39 7.45 16.32 2.24
C SER A 39 6.89 17.74 2.05
N ASP A 40 5.97 17.97 1.12
CA ASP A 40 5.56 19.32 0.73
C ASP A 40 4.40 19.86 1.60
N ALA A 41 4.77 20.42 2.75
CA ALA A 41 3.85 20.98 3.75
C ALA A 41 3.37 22.43 3.45
N VAL A 42 3.77 23.05 2.34
CA VAL A 42 3.57 24.52 2.16
C VAL A 42 2.22 24.89 1.52
N ILE A 43 1.55 23.98 0.79
CA ILE A 43 0.26 24.25 0.12
C ILE A 43 -0.74 23.08 0.24
N SER A 44 -0.30 21.86 0.61
CA SER A 44 -1.17 20.68 0.59
C SER A 44 -1.94 20.50 1.90
N SER A 45 -3.28 20.40 1.82
CA SER A 45 -4.14 20.04 2.96
C SER A 45 -4.07 18.55 3.32
N GLU A 46 -3.52 17.73 2.42
CA GLU A 46 -3.38 16.29 2.58
C GLU A 46 -1.92 15.85 2.46
N THR A 47 -1.52 14.87 3.24
CA THR A 47 -0.23 14.19 3.13
C THR A 47 -0.40 12.92 2.32
N VAL A 48 0.42 12.73 1.29
CA VAL A 48 0.43 11.53 0.47
C VAL A 48 1.51 10.58 0.98
N PHE A 49 1.11 9.35 1.26
CA PHE A 49 1.99 8.24 1.60
C PHE A 49 2.16 7.36 0.38
N VAL A 50 3.37 6.94 0.12
CA VAL A 50 3.73 6.05 -0.98
C VAL A 50 4.54 4.91 -0.42
N VAL A 51 4.07 3.69 -0.60
CA VAL A 51 4.78 2.49 -0.18
C VAL A 51 5.10 1.68 -1.42
N GLU A 52 6.37 1.47 -1.64
CA GLU A 52 6.90 0.60 -2.68
C GLU A 52 7.33 -0.72 -2.02
N ILE A 53 7.00 -1.83 -2.65
CA ILE A 53 7.38 -3.15 -2.18
C ILE A 53 8.00 -3.89 -3.36
N SER A 54 9.07 -4.64 -3.10
CA SER A 54 9.54 -5.66 -4.03
C SER A 54 9.07 -7.02 -3.54
N LEU A 55 8.35 -7.76 -4.37
CA LEU A 55 7.79 -9.06 -4.07
C LEU A 55 8.47 -10.11 -4.97
N THR A 56 9.10 -11.10 -4.34
CA THR A 56 9.65 -12.26 -5.04
C THR A 56 8.91 -13.52 -4.59
N CYS A 57 8.29 -14.21 -5.54
CA CYS A 57 7.58 -15.47 -5.33
C CYS A 57 8.46 -16.64 -5.70
N LYS A 58 8.45 -17.71 -4.90
CA LYS A 58 9.20 -18.95 -5.19
C LYS A 58 8.73 -19.64 -6.48
N ASN A 59 7.47 -19.47 -6.83
CA ASN A 59 6.89 -19.97 -8.08
C ASN A 59 7.21 -19.11 -9.31
N GLY A 60 7.90 -17.97 -9.15
CA GLY A 60 8.17 -17.05 -10.25
C GLY A 60 6.96 -16.24 -10.72
N ALA A 61 5.84 -16.26 -9.97
CA ALA A 61 4.65 -15.47 -10.26
C ALA A 61 4.97 -13.97 -10.17
N GLN A 62 4.87 -13.27 -11.31
CA GLN A 62 5.24 -11.85 -11.42
C GLN A 62 4.03 -10.92 -11.61
N ASN A 63 2.87 -11.47 -11.99
CA ASN A 63 1.66 -10.72 -12.36
C ASN A 63 0.51 -10.90 -11.36
N VAL A 64 0.80 -10.91 -10.06
CA VAL A 64 -0.24 -11.08 -9.03
C VAL A 64 -0.92 -9.73 -8.78
N ALA A 65 -2.24 -9.68 -8.80
CA ALA A 65 -2.99 -8.48 -8.46
C ALA A 65 -3.05 -8.36 -6.93
N LEU A 66 -2.63 -7.22 -6.39
CA LEU A 66 -2.59 -6.97 -4.96
C LEU A 66 -3.52 -5.81 -4.61
N TYR A 67 -4.12 -5.90 -3.42
CA TYR A 67 -4.95 -4.87 -2.83
C TYR A 67 -4.41 -4.54 -1.46
N ALA A 68 -4.34 -3.26 -1.12
CA ALA A 68 -3.90 -2.83 0.20
C ALA A 68 -5.11 -2.38 1.03
N ASP A 69 -5.08 -2.66 2.33
CA ASP A 69 -5.97 -2.09 3.32
C ASP A 69 -5.13 -1.27 4.30
N VAL A 70 -5.55 -0.02 4.50
CA VAL A 70 -4.98 0.88 5.50
C VAL A 70 -6.14 1.37 6.37
N ASN A 71 -6.11 1.03 7.66
CA ASN A 71 -7.15 1.42 8.63
C ASN A 71 -8.59 1.07 8.20
N GLY A 72 -8.80 -0.07 7.52
CA GLY A 72 -10.10 -0.54 7.05
C GLY A 72 -10.53 0.05 5.69
N LYS A 73 -9.70 0.91 5.08
CA LYS A 73 -9.96 1.49 3.77
C LYS A 73 -9.06 0.83 2.72
N GLN A 74 -9.67 0.40 1.63
CA GLN A 74 -9.00 -0.35 0.57
C GLN A 74 -8.45 0.57 -0.51
N PHE A 75 -7.21 0.33 -0.91
CA PHE A 75 -6.52 1.05 -1.97
C PHE A 75 -5.98 0.07 -3.02
N PRO A 76 -6.10 0.40 -4.32
CA PRO A 76 -5.51 -0.42 -5.37
C PRO A 76 -3.99 -0.33 -5.32
N VAL A 77 -3.31 -1.45 -5.58
CA VAL A 77 -1.85 -1.49 -5.69
C VAL A 77 -1.47 -1.49 -7.18
N THR A 78 -0.66 -0.52 -7.56
CA THR A 78 -0.15 -0.39 -8.94
C THR A 78 1.16 -1.15 -9.08
N ARG A 79 1.44 -1.71 -10.26
CA ARG A 79 2.74 -2.33 -10.53
C ARG A 79 3.73 -1.28 -11.00
N GLY A 80 4.97 -1.36 -10.50
CA GLY A 80 6.08 -0.55 -10.98
C GLY A 80 6.53 -1.00 -12.37
N GLN A 81 7.42 -0.21 -12.98
CA GLN A 81 8.00 -0.52 -14.28
C GLN A 81 8.96 -1.73 -14.23
N ASP A 82 9.52 -2.01 -13.05
CA ASP A 82 10.36 -3.16 -12.77
C ASP A 82 9.53 -4.38 -12.35
N VAL A 83 9.95 -5.56 -12.81
CA VAL A 83 9.34 -6.85 -12.44
C VAL A 83 9.35 -7.03 -10.91
N GLY A 84 8.17 -7.36 -10.36
CA GLY A 84 8.03 -7.64 -8.93
C GLY A 84 7.97 -6.39 -8.05
N ARG A 85 8.00 -5.17 -8.61
CA ARG A 85 7.76 -3.94 -7.84
C ARG A 85 6.30 -3.56 -7.86
N TYR A 86 5.80 -3.19 -6.68
CA TYR A 86 4.44 -2.74 -6.50
C TYR A 86 4.45 -1.47 -5.67
N GLN A 87 3.49 -0.59 -5.95
CA GLN A 87 3.36 0.71 -5.33
C GLN A 87 1.92 0.93 -4.92
N VAL A 88 1.71 1.29 -3.65
CA VAL A 88 0.43 1.80 -3.16
C VAL A 88 0.62 3.22 -2.69
N SER A 89 -0.36 4.07 -2.93
CA SER A 89 -0.39 5.41 -2.37
C SER A 89 -1.76 5.74 -1.80
N TRP A 90 -1.77 6.46 -0.69
CA TRP A 90 -2.98 6.99 -0.08
C TRP A 90 -2.73 8.37 0.49
N SER A 91 -3.78 9.20 0.52
CA SER A 91 -3.74 10.51 1.16
C SER A 91 -4.52 10.50 2.46
N MET A 92 -4.05 11.29 3.43
CA MET A 92 -4.76 11.58 4.68
C MET A 92 -4.69 13.07 4.98
N GLU A 93 -5.67 13.58 5.72
CA GLU A 93 -5.67 14.97 6.18
C GLU A 93 -4.46 15.24 7.08
N HIS A 94 -3.79 16.37 6.91
CA HIS A 94 -2.55 16.70 7.63
C HIS A 94 -2.68 16.63 9.17
N LYS A 95 -3.87 16.89 9.70
CA LYS A 95 -4.17 16.79 11.15
C LYS A 95 -4.20 15.34 11.66
N LEU A 96 -4.68 14.43 10.82
CA LEU A 96 -4.79 13.00 11.10
C LEU A 96 -3.49 12.26 10.74
N ALA A 97 -2.71 12.81 9.82
CA ALA A 97 -1.40 12.34 9.39
C ALA A 97 -0.27 12.51 10.43
N ARG A 98 -0.61 12.81 11.69
CA ARG A 98 0.34 13.01 12.79
C ARG A 98 1.14 11.72 13.06
N SER A 99 2.31 11.88 13.70
CA SER A 99 3.21 10.80 14.12
C SER A 99 2.45 9.61 14.75
N GLY A 100 2.63 8.44 14.14
CA GLY A 100 1.93 7.21 14.49
C GLY A 100 2.43 6.06 13.63
N THR A 101 2.05 4.85 14.01
CA THR A 101 2.34 3.64 13.24
C THR A 101 1.16 3.35 12.31
N TYR A 102 1.41 3.33 11.01
CA TYR A 102 0.40 2.94 10.01
C TYR A 102 0.65 1.50 9.60
N GLU A 103 -0.31 0.62 9.91
CA GLU A 103 -0.28 -0.77 9.47
C GLU A 103 -0.93 -0.86 8.08
N VAL A 104 -0.16 -1.33 7.10
CA VAL A 104 -0.62 -1.59 5.73
C VAL A 104 -0.70 -3.09 5.54
N LYS A 105 -1.91 -3.59 5.29
CA LYS A 105 -2.20 -5.01 5.06
C LYS A 105 -2.37 -5.25 3.57
N PHE A 106 -1.62 -6.18 3.01
CA PHE A 106 -1.76 -6.54 1.60
C PHE A 106 -2.51 -7.84 1.44
N PHE A 107 -3.44 -7.85 0.49
CA PHE A 107 -4.32 -8.96 0.15
C PHE A 107 -4.15 -9.32 -1.32
N ASP A 108 -4.24 -10.61 -1.62
CA ASP A 108 -4.40 -11.08 -2.99
C ASP A 108 -5.87 -11.01 -3.41
N GLU A 109 -6.17 -11.38 -4.65
CA GLU A 109 -7.54 -11.32 -5.19
C GLU A 109 -8.54 -12.22 -4.43
N GLU A 110 -8.10 -13.39 -3.96
CA GLU A 110 -8.93 -14.34 -3.23
C GLU A 110 -9.27 -13.81 -1.83
N SER A 111 -8.26 -13.48 -1.03
CA SER A 111 -8.39 -12.93 0.32
C SER A 111 -9.10 -11.57 0.32
N TYR A 112 -8.92 -10.75 -0.72
CA TYR A 112 -9.66 -9.50 -0.91
C TYR A 112 -11.16 -9.72 -1.10
N SER A 113 -11.55 -10.75 -1.86
CA SER A 113 -12.97 -11.07 -2.08
C SER A 113 -13.66 -11.48 -0.78
N ILE A 114 -12.96 -12.22 0.08
CA ILE A 114 -13.44 -12.64 1.40
C ILE A 114 -13.55 -11.42 2.31
N LEU A 115 -12.57 -10.52 2.31
CA LEU A 115 -12.58 -9.30 3.11
C LEU A 115 -13.76 -8.39 2.79
N ARG A 116 -14.04 -8.16 1.51
CA ARG A 116 -15.22 -7.39 1.09
C ARG A 116 -16.54 -8.05 1.48
N LYS A 117 -16.59 -9.38 1.50
CA LYS A 117 -17.79 -10.12 1.94
C LYS A 117 -17.99 -9.98 3.46
N ALA A 118 -16.93 -10.20 4.24
CA ALA A 118 -16.97 -10.08 5.69
C ALA A 118 -17.37 -8.66 6.14
N GLN A 119 -16.83 -7.62 5.50
CA GLN A 119 -17.19 -6.23 5.80
C GLN A 119 -18.65 -5.89 5.53
N ARG A 120 -19.24 -6.42 4.45
CA ARG A 120 -20.68 -6.22 4.18
C ARG A 120 -21.56 -6.95 5.18
N ASN A 121 -21.10 -8.09 5.66
CA ASN A 121 -21.83 -8.94 6.59
C ASN A 121 -21.61 -8.57 8.06
N ASN A 122 -20.79 -7.57 8.38
CA ASN A 122 -20.31 -7.28 9.74
C ASN A 122 -19.74 -8.53 10.45
N GLU A 123 -19.07 -9.40 9.70
CA GLU A 123 -18.32 -10.53 10.24
C GLU A 123 -16.92 -10.08 10.70
N ASP A 124 -16.26 -10.89 11.52
CA ASP A 124 -14.98 -10.52 12.13
C ASP A 124 -13.86 -10.51 11.08
N VAL A 125 -13.50 -9.30 10.63
CA VAL A 125 -12.47 -9.06 9.59
C VAL A 125 -11.07 -9.44 10.08
N SER A 126 -10.91 -9.67 11.39
CA SER A 126 -9.64 -10.03 12.03
C SER A 126 -9.15 -11.46 11.72
N GLU A 127 -10.05 -12.36 11.30
CA GLU A 127 -9.68 -13.75 10.93
C GLU A 127 -9.02 -13.84 9.55
N ILE A 128 -9.14 -12.80 8.72
CA ILE A 128 -8.61 -12.78 7.35
C ILE A 128 -7.13 -12.43 7.40
N LYS A 129 -6.29 -13.47 7.26
CA LYS A 129 -4.83 -13.33 7.30
C LYS A 129 -4.34 -12.50 6.09
N PRO A 130 -3.72 -11.33 6.32
CA PRO A 130 -3.07 -10.60 5.24
C PRO A 130 -1.84 -11.38 4.74
N LEU A 131 -1.49 -11.17 3.47
CA LEU A 131 -0.30 -11.76 2.86
C LEU A 131 0.97 -11.27 3.54
N PHE A 132 1.00 -9.99 3.93
CA PHE A 132 2.00 -9.39 4.81
C PHE A 132 1.52 -8.06 5.41
N THR A 133 2.15 -7.67 6.52
CA THR A 133 1.89 -6.42 7.24
C THR A 133 3.14 -5.54 7.23
N GLY A 134 3.04 -4.35 6.64
CA GLY A 134 4.08 -3.33 6.72
C GLY A 134 3.70 -2.27 7.76
N ALA A 135 4.64 -1.86 8.60
CA ALA A 135 4.42 -0.79 9.56
C ALA A 135 5.33 0.39 9.24
N TRP A 136 4.75 1.57 8.99
CA TRP A 136 5.53 2.81 8.88
C TRP A 136 5.42 3.61 10.17
N SER A 137 6.57 3.85 10.81
CA SER A 137 6.68 4.79 11.91
C SER A 137 6.94 6.18 11.34
N GLY A 138 5.98 7.08 11.49
CA GLY A 138 6.16 8.47 11.08
C GLY A 138 7.35 9.15 11.79
N PRO A 139 7.86 10.28 11.26
CA PRO A 139 8.91 11.02 11.91
C PRO A 139 8.53 11.35 13.37
N TRP A 140 9.48 11.12 14.27
CA TRP A 140 9.32 11.31 15.72
C TRP A 140 9.01 12.75 16.14
N VAL A 141 9.36 13.73 15.31
CA VAL A 141 9.22 15.17 15.59
C VAL A 141 8.56 15.88 14.41
N SER A 142 7.59 16.74 14.68
CA SER A 142 6.95 17.60 13.67
C SER A 142 7.99 18.57 13.07
N THR A 143 7.97 18.73 11.75
CA THR A 143 8.83 19.69 11.04
C THR A 143 8.62 21.12 11.50
N GLU A 144 7.41 21.44 12.01
CA GLU A 144 7.08 22.73 12.61
C GLU A 144 7.94 23.05 13.84
N VAL A 145 8.08 22.07 14.74
CA VAL A 145 8.89 22.23 15.96
C VAL A 145 10.36 22.37 15.59
N LEU A 146 10.83 21.60 14.61
CA LEU A 146 12.20 21.70 14.11
C LEU A 146 12.47 23.09 13.50
N ALA A 147 11.55 23.61 12.67
CA ALA A 147 11.67 24.94 12.07
C ALA A 147 11.68 26.04 13.14
N ALA A 148 10.81 25.95 14.15
CA ALA A 148 10.77 26.90 15.26
C ALA A 148 12.08 26.89 16.06
N LEU A 149 12.65 25.72 16.36
CA LEU A 149 13.93 25.59 17.05
C LEU A 149 15.08 26.19 16.25
N ILE A 150 15.13 25.97 14.94
CA ILE A 150 16.13 26.58 14.06
C ILE A 150 15.98 28.11 14.07
N GLY A 151 14.75 28.63 13.99
CA GLY A 151 14.49 30.06 14.07
C GLY A 151 14.96 30.68 15.39
N ILE A 152 14.68 30.03 16.52
CA ILE A 152 15.14 30.46 17.85
C ILE A 152 16.68 30.43 17.93
N LEU A 153 17.31 29.38 17.42
CA LEU A 153 18.78 29.27 17.39
C LEU A 153 19.42 30.40 16.57
N VAL A 154 18.91 30.68 15.38
CA VAL A 154 19.41 31.76 14.52
C VAL A 154 19.23 33.11 15.21
N TYR A 155 18.06 33.37 15.81
CA TYR A 155 17.81 34.59 16.58
C TYR A 155 18.79 34.74 17.76
N TYR A 156 19.01 33.67 18.52
CA TYR A 156 19.93 33.66 19.66
C TYR A 156 21.37 33.94 19.23
N MET A 157 21.83 33.31 18.14
CA MET A 157 23.17 33.54 17.59
C MET A 157 23.35 34.98 17.12
N ALA A 158 22.33 35.54 16.43
CA ALA A 158 22.35 36.94 16.00
C ALA A 158 22.37 37.91 17.20
N PHE A 159 21.57 37.64 18.23
CA PHE A 159 21.53 38.45 19.44
C PHE A 159 22.87 38.41 20.20
N THR A 160 23.46 37.22 20.32
CA THR A 160 24.76 37.01 21.00
C THR A 160 25.91 37.69 20.25
N ALA A 161 25.90 37.66 18.92
CA ALA A 161 26.88 38.37 18.10
C ALA A 161 26.75 39.88 18.28
N LYS A 162 25.51 40.42 18.28
CA LYS A 162 25.27 41.84 18.55
C LYS A 162 25.73 42.25 19.96
N SER A 163 25.39 41.46 20.98
CA SER A 163 25.76 41.79 22.36
C SER A 163 27.27 41.76 22.60
N ASN A 164 28.02 40.90 21.92
CA ASN A 164 29.49 40.88 22.00
C ASN A 164 30.16 42.09 21.34
N ILE A 165 29.52 42.73 20.36
CA ILE A 165 30.07 43.93 19.70
C ILE A 165 29.75 45.21 20.50
N GLN A 166 28.73 45.17 21.36
CA GLN A 166 28.32 46.29 22.22
C GLN A 166 28.89 46.22 23.64
N ALA A 167 29.75 45.24 23.94
CA ALA A 167 30.53 45.10 25.17
C ALA A 167 31.96 45.63 24.95
#